data_AF-A0A8X6GAJ9-F1
#
_entry.id   AF-A0A8X6GAJ9-F1
#
_cell.length_a   1.000
_cell.length_b   1.000
_cell.length_c   1.000
_cell.angle_alpha   90.00
_cell.angle_beta   90.00
_cell.angle_gamma   90.00
#
_symmetry.space_group_name_H-M   'P 1'
#
loop_
_entity.id
_entity.type
_entity.pdbx_description
1 polymer ?
#
loop_
_entity_poly.entity_id
_entity_poly.type
_entity_poly.pdbx_seq_one_letter_code
_entity_poly.pdbx_strand_id
1 'polypeptide(L)'
;MLPENYPKRKDGSEYYSKRKKPFIKDPLSGVGRYARDKEGNQLYPNSEKPFARNKHNEEYYARDFQGNELYPLQHGKSVIIQDNNGRFQLAKMSDGMERYPRDAKGNEYYLQKDGKPLLLRKTNGEYYLARNRKGYKLIPWNLLAEFATDNESFLFTKDVLENNVYVRHSELPQKLSVLCNCVCNILFDCPIALNALGCCLLKGL
;
A
#
# COMPACT_ATOMS: atom_id res chain seq x y z
N MET A 1 11.34 -17.71 -37.74
CA MET A 1 10.85 -18.34 -36.49
C MET A 1 9.48 -17.79 -36.20
N LEU A 2 8.46 -18.65 -36.09
CA LEU A 2 7.13 -18.20 -35.64
C LEU A 2 7.25 -17.77 -34.17
N PRO A 3 6.62 -16.65 -33.76
CA PRO A 3 6.60 -16.27 -32.35
C PRO A 3 6.04 -17.43 -31.54
N GLU A 4 6.69 -17.77 -30.40
CA GLU A 4 6.16 -18.74 -29.45
C GLU A 4 4.84 -18.17 -28.91
N ASN A 5 3.74 -18.44 -29.63
CA ASN A 5 2.42 -17.92 -29.30
C ASN A 5 2.01 -18.53 -27.95
N TYR A 6 1.68 -17.65 -27.01
CA TYR A 6 1.35 -18.07 -25.66
C TYR A 6 0.06 -18.90 -25.65
N PRO A 7 -0.06 -19.88 -24.73
CA PRO A 7 -1.33 -20.53 -24.50
C PRO A 7 -2.38 -19.48 -24.11
N LYS A 8 -3.42 -19.37 -24.92
CA LYS A 8 -4.58 -18.52 -24.65
C LYS A 8 -5.77 -19.40 -24.33
N ARG A 9 -6.59 -18.93 -23.39
CA ARG A 9 -7.92 -19.50 -23.17
C ARG A 9 -8.85 -19.08 -24.31
N LYS A 10 -10.04 -19.70 -24.37
CA LYS A 10 -11.08 -19.36 -25.37
C LYS A 10 -11.52 -17.90 -25.28
N ASP A 11 -11.41 -17.28 -24.11
CA ASP A 11 -11.74 -15.87 -23.87
C ASP A 11 -10.62 -14.89 -24.25
N GLY A 12 -9.49 -15.39 -24.76
CA GLY A 12 -8.34 -14.58 -25.17
C GLY A 12 -7.31 -14.32 -24.07
N SER A 13 -7.59 -14.67 -22.81
CA SER A 13 -6.64 -14.49 -21.70
C SER A 13 -5.43 -15.43 -21.80
N GLU A 14 -4.26 -14.92 -21.46
CA GLU A 14 -3.00 -15.64 -21.35
C GLU A 14 -2.88 -16.31 -19.97
N TYR A 15 -2.19 -17.45 -19.87
CA TYR A 15 -1.99 -18.12 -18.57
C TYR A 15 -0.62 -18.78 -18.42
N TYR A 16 -0.09 -18.76 -17.20
CA TYR A 16 1.17 -19.42 -16.87
C TYR A 16 1.06 -20.94 -16.95
N SER A 17 1.88 -21.56 -17.79
CA SER A 17 1.99 -23.02 -17.85
C SER A 17 2.70 -23.54 -16.60
N LYS A 18 2.10 -24.53 -15.92
CA LYS A 18 2.64 -25.16 -14.70
C LYS A 18 4.04 -25.77 -14.87
N ARG A 19 4.48 -26.04 -16.11
CA ARG A 19 5.75 -26.74 -16.41
C ARG A 19 6.86 -25.82 -16.93
N LYS A 20 6.62 -24.53 -17.13
CA LYS A 20 7.58 -23.57 -17.71
C LYS A 20 7.90 -22.44 -16.72
N LYS A 21 8.97 -21.69 -17.01
CA LYS A 21 9.35 -20.49 -16.26
C LYS A 21 8.15 -19.52 -16.17
N PRO A 22 7.99 -18.80 -15.04
CA PRO A 22 6.79 -18.01 -14.76
C PRO A 22 6.69 -16.71 -15.56
N PHE A 23 7.59 -16.42 -16.50
CA PHE A 23 7.56 -15.20 -17.30
C PHE A 23 7.59 -15.52 -18.79
N ILE A 24 6.84 -14.74 -19.56
CA ILE A 24 6.72 -14.87 -21.01
C ILE A 24 7.90 -14.17 -21.64
N LYS A 25 8.74 -14.85 -22.42
CA LYS A 25 9.74 -14.13 -23.21
C LYS A 25 9.06 -13.48 -24.40
N ASP A 26 9.13 -12.16 -24.49
CA ASP A 26 8.72 -11.43 -25.66
C ASP A 26 9.61 -11.85 -26.85
N PRO A 27 9.04 -12.26 -27.99
CA PRO A 27 9.81 -12.84 -29.09
C PRO A 27 10.68 -11.82 -29.81
N LEU A 28 10.37 -10.52 -29.71
CA LEU A 28 11.13 -9.45 -30.36
C LEU A 28 12.30 -8.99 -29.49
N SER A 29 12.06 -8.81 -28.19
CA SER A 29 13.04 -8.27 -27.25
C SER A 29 13.77 -9.35 -26.43
N GLY A 30 13.24 -10.56 -26.37
CA GLY A 30 13.72 -11.65 -25.50
C GLY A 30 13.44 -11.44 -24.01
N VAL A 31 12.74 -10.35 -23.65
CA VAL A 31 12.52 -9.89 -22.28
C VAL A 31 11.33 -10.59 -21.65
N GLY A 32 11.41 -10.89 -20.35
CA GLY A 32 10.30 -11.46 -19.60
C GLY A 32 9.15 -10.46 -19.42
N ARG A 33 7.93 -10.84 -19.77
CA ARG A 33 6.68 -10.11 -19.53
C ARG A 33 5.66 -10.94 -18.78
N TYR A 34 4.71 -10.25 -18.18
CA TYR A 34 3.55 -10.85 -17.53
C TYR A 34 2.53 -11.39 -18.55
N ALA A 35 1.77 -12.40 -18.13
CA ALA A 35 0.56 -12.82 -18.83
C ALA A 35 -0.50 -11.72 -18.72
N ARG A 36 -1.39 -11.61 -19.71
CA ARG A 36 -2.51 -10.65 -19.70
C ARG A 36 -3.86 -11.33 -19.68
N ASP A 37 -4.82 -10.76 -18.96
CA ASP A 37 -6.23 -11.14 -19.11
C ASP A 37 -6.84 -10.59 -20.41
N LYS A 38 -8.14 -10.80 -20.61
CA LYS A 38 -8.85 -10.38 -21.82
C LYS A 38 -9.02 -8.85 -21.90
N GLU A 39 -9.00 -8.17 -20.77
CA GLU A 39 -9.03 -6.71 -20.65
C GLU A 39 -7.65 -6.08 -20.85
N GLY A 40 -6.58 -6.88 -20.81
CA GLY A 40 -5.20 -6.44 -20.98
C GLY A 40 -4.45 -6.19 -19.67
N ASN A 41 -5.03 -6.48 -18.52
CA ASN A 41 -4.34 -6.39 -17.23
C ASN A 41 -3.29 -7.49 -17.13
N GLN A 42 -2.12 -7.11 -16.63
CA GLN A 42 -1.02 -8.02 -16.39
C GLN A 42 -1.24 -8.80 -15.09
N LEU A 43 -1.00 -10.11 -15.15
CA LEU A 43 -1.23 -11.04 -14.06
C LEU A 43 0.10 -11.46 -13.46
N TYR A 44 0.18 -11.53 -12.13
CA TYR A 44 1.34 -12.09 -11.46
C TYR A 44 1.35 -13.63 -11.54
N PRO A 45 2.54 -14.26 -11.69
CA PRO A 45 2.63 -15.69 -11.50
C PRO A 45 2.43 -16.04 -10.03
N ASN A 46 1.86 -17.23 -9.79
CA ASN A 46 1.82 -17.79 -8.44
C ASN A 46 3.20 -18.39 -8.10
N SER A 47 4.16 -17.54 -7.76
CA SER A 47 5.52 -17.91 -7.40
C SER A 47 6.11 -17.00 -6.33
N GLU A 48 7.08 -17.50 -5.59
CA GLU A 48 7.80 -16.72 -4.55
C GLU A 48 8.50 -15.49 -5.11
N LYS A 49 8.99 -15.56 -6.37
CA LYS A 49 9.57 -14.43 -7.10
C LYS A 49 8.57 -13.92 -8.13
N PRO A 50 7.66 -12.99 -7.78
CA PRO A 50 6.58 -12.59 -8.67
C PRO A 50 7.06 -11.64 -9.78
N PHE A 51 8.26 -11.07 -9.69
CA PHE A 51 8.68 -9.97 -10.56
C PHE A 51 9.30 -10.41 -11.88
N ALA A 52 8.71 -9.94 -12.97
CA ALA A 52 9.34 -9.99 -14.29
C ALA A 52 10.54 -9.03 -14.35
N ARG A 53 11.46 -9.28 -15.29
CA ARG A 53 12.68 -8.49 -15.47
C ARG A 53 12.76 -7.91 -16.87
N ASN A 54 13.18 -6.64 -16.95
CA ASN A 54 13.35 -5.93 -18.21
C ASN A 54 14.67 -6.33 -18.92
N LYS A 55 14.98 -5.71 -20.07
CA LYS A 55 16.23 -5.98 -20.83
C LYS A 55 17.52 -5.65 -20.06
N HIS A 56 17.43 -4.81 -19.03
CA HIS A 56 18.52 -4.44 -18.14
C HIS A 56 18.56 -5.31 -16.88
N ASN A 57 17.78 -6.39 -16.83
CA ASN A 57 17.67 -7.31 -15.70
C ASN A 57 17.07 -6.67 -14.43
N GLU A 58 16.37 -5.55 -14.57
CA GLU A 58 15.69 -4.84 -13.48
C GLU A 58 14.27 -5.38 -13.32
N GLU A 59 13.86 -5.58 -12.07
CA GLU A 59 12.52 -6.02 -11.73
C GLU A 59 11.49 -4.90 -11.95
N TYR A 60 10.27 -5.24 -12.35
CA TYR A 60 9.21 -4.26 -12.55
C TYR A 60 7.83 -4.81 -12.19
N TYR A 61 6.90 -3.93 -11.84
CA TYR A 61 5.54 -4.30 -11.47
C TYR A 61 4.67 -4.64 -12.68
N ALA A 62 3.71 -5.53 -12.48
CA ALA A 62 2.63 -5.77 -13.44
C ALA A 62 1.78 -4.49 -13.56
N ARG A 63 1.15 -4.27 -14.71
CA ARG A 63 0.28 -3.11 -14.98
C ARG A 63 -1.13 -3.51 -15.33
N ASP A 64 -2.11 -2.73 -14.88
CA ASP A 64 -3.48 -2.83 -15.38
C ASP A 64 -3.61 -2.28 -16.81
N PHE A 65 -4.80 -2.39 -17.39
CA PHE A 65 -5.09 -1.89 -18.74
C PHE A 65 -4.96 -0.36 -18.88
N GLN A 66 -5.03 0.38 -17.77
CA GLN A 66 -4.85 1.82 -17.72
C GLN A 66 -3.37 2.22 -17.59
N GLY A 67 -2.48 1.26 -17.34
CA GLY A 67 -1.06 1.48 -17.14
C GLY A 67 -0.65 1.72 -15.69
N ASN A 68 -1.56 1.57 -14.71
CA ASN A 68 -1.18 1.64 -13.30
C ASN A 68 -0.42 0.37 -12.89
N GLU A 69 0.70 0.54 -12.22
CA GLU A 69 1.50 -0.54 -11.67
C GLU A 69 0.84 -1.14 -10.43
N LEU A 70 0.82 -2.46 -10.34
CA LEU A 70 0.15 -3.25 -9.32
C LEU A 70 1.18 -3.90 -8.41
N TYR A 71 1.01 -3.81 -7.10
CA TYR A 71 1.79 -4.64 -6.20
C TYR A 71 1.28 -6.09 -6.24
N PRO A 72 2.17 -7.10 -6.29
CA PRO A 72 1.75 -8.47 -6.03
C PRO A 72 1.38 -8.60 -4.56
N LEU A 73 0.40 -9.46 -4.26
CA LEU A 73 -0.04 -9.74 -2.89
C LEU A 73 0.46 -11.13 -2.49
N GLN A 74 1.23 -11.21 -1.40
CA GLN A 74 1.66 -12.48 -0.79
C GLN A 74 1.45 -12.42 0.72
N HIS A 75 0.91 -13.49 1.31
CA HIS A 75 0.62 -13.57 2.75
C HIS A 75 -0.17 -12.36 3.28
N GLY A 76 -1.06 -11.82 2.46
CA GLY A 76 -1.91 -10.70 2.80
C GLY A 76 -1.24 -9.32 2.78
N LYS A 77 0.01 -9.21 2.31
CA LYS A 77 0.75 -7.93 2.18
C LYS A 77 1.29 -7.75 0.77
N SER A 78 1.44 -6.51 0.33
CA SER A 78 2.12 -6.21 -0.93
C SER A 78 3.58 -6.64 -0.85
N VAL A 79 4.11 -7.25 -1.91
CA VAL A 79 5.55 -7.48 -2.05
C VAL A 79 6.15 -6.31 -2.82
N ILE A 80 7.23 -5.75 -2.27
CA ILE A 80 7.86 -4.54 -2.79
C ILE A 80 9.22 -4.93 -3.37
N ILE A 81 9.52 -4.42 -4.57
CA ILE A 81 10.85 -4.52 -5.15
C ILE A 81 11.79 -3.64 -4.34
N GLN A 82 12.89 -4.23 -3.87
CA GLN A 82 13.95 -3.52 -3.15
C GLN A 82 15.27 -3.74 -3.89
N ASP A 83 15.99 -2.67 -4.18
CA ASP A 83 17.29 -2.78 -4.81
C ASP A 83 18.38 -3.21 -3.82
N ASN A 84 19.57 -3.52 -4.33
CA ASN A 84 20.72 -3.94 -3.52
C ASN A 84 21.18 -2.87 -2.52
N ASN A 85 20.76 -1.62 -2.67
CA ASN A 85 21.07 -0.51 -1.77
C ASN A 85 19.94 -0.28 -0.74
N GLY A 86 18.97 -1.19 -0.67
CA GLY A 86 17.84 -1.11 0.22
C GLY A 86 16.78 -0.07 -0.17
N ARG A 87 16.85 0.50 -1.38
CA ARG A 87 15.83 1.46 -1.88
C ARG A 87 14.61 0.69 -2.36
N PHE A 88 13.43 1.11 -1.88
CA PHE A 88 12.17 0.59 -2.35
C PHE A 88 11.81 1.21 -3.70
N GLN A 89 11.44 0.37 -4.67
CA GLN A 89 10.77 0.82 -5.88
C GLN A 89 9.27 0.78 -5.63
N LEU A 90 8.60 1.92 -5.74
CA LEU A 90 7.16 2.01 -5.53
C LEU A 90 6.40 1.85 -6.82
N ALA A 91 5.21 1.26 -6.73
CA ALA A 91 4.29 1.20 -7.85
C ALA A 91 3.80 2.61 -8.20
N LYS A 92 3.71 2.89 -9.50
CA LYS A 92 3.23 4.15 -10.04
C LYS A 92 1.86 4.02 -10.69
N MET A 93 1.06 5.07 -10.55
CA MET A 93 -0.15 5.28 -11.33
C MET A 93 0.21 5.64 -12.77
N SER A 94 -0.78 5.61 -13.67
CA SER A 94 -0.61 5.95 -15.09
C SER A 94 -0.11 7.38 -15.32
N ASP A 95 -0.38 8.30 -14.37
CA ASP A 95 0.11 9.68 -14.37
C ASP A 95 1.52 9.84 -13.77
N GLY A 96 2.15 8.73 -13.35
CA GLY A 96 3.49 8.69 -12.78
C GLY A 96 3.53 8.90 -11.26
N MET A 97 2.40 9.20 -10.59
CA MET A 97 2.38 9.33 -9.13
C MET A 97 2.64 7.99 -8.44
N GLU A 98 3.55 8.00 -7.47
CA GLU A 98 3.82 6.84 -6.64
C GLU A 98 2.68 6.60 -5.63
N ARG A 99 2.46 5.33 -5.26
CA ARG A 99 1.45 4.96 -4.27
C ARG A 99 1.99 3.99 -3.24
N TYR A 100 1.41 4.05 -2.05
CA TYR A 100 1.76 3.14 -0.97
C TYR A 100 1.34 1.70 -1.27
N PRO A 101 2.10 0.72 -0.76
CA PRO A 101 1.68 -0.68 -0.75
C PRO A 101 0.41 -0.86 0.09
N ARG A 102 -0.35 -1.92 -0.22
CA ARG A 102 -1.62 -2.24 0.42
C ARG A 102 -1.65 -3.66 0.99
N ASP A 103 -2.38 -3.84 2.08
CA ASP A 103 -2.71 -5.18 2.60
C ASP A 103 -3.87 -5.80 1.81
N ALA A 104 -4.19 -7.07 2.09
CA ALA A 104 -5.32 -7.78 1.47
C ALA A 104 -6.69 -7.16 1.77
N LYS A 105 -6.79 -6.32 2.80
CA LYS A 105 -8.02 -5.60 3.17
C LYS A 105 -8.14 -4.25 2.45
N GLY A 106 -7.13 -3.86 1.67
CA GLY A 106 -7.07 -2.59 0.96
C GLY A 106 -6.58 -1.41 1.79
N ASN A 107 -5.99 -1.64 2.97
CA ASN A 107 -5.36 -0.58 3.75
C ASN A 107 -3.94 -0.33 3.23
N GLU A 108 -3.64 0.93 2.94
CA GLU A 108 -2.27 1.37 2.66
C GLU A 108 -1.45 1.44 3.95
N TYR A 109 -0.15 1.26 3.82
CA TYR A 109 0.79 1.31 4.94
C TYR A 109 2.12 1.95 4.55
N TYR A 110 2.82 2.47 5.55
CA TYR A 110 4.11 3.12 5.35
C TYR A 110 5.22 2.08 5.26
N LEU A 111 6.09 2.21 4.26
CA LEU A 111 7.40 1.56 4.30
C LEU A 111 8.32 2.39 5.20
N GLN A 112 9.25 1.73 5.90
CA GLN A 112 10.25 2.41 6.70
C GLN A 112 11.64 2.28 6.09
N LYS A 113 12.42 3.37 6.17
CA LYS A 113 13.84 3.37 5.94
C LYS A 113 14.52 4.09 7.10
N ASP A 114 15.49 3.43 7.74
CA ASP A 114 16.24 3.97 8.88
C ASP A 114 15.32 4.44 10.03
N GLY A 115 14.28 3.66 10.32
CA GLY A 115 13.29 3.95 11.37
C GLY A 115 12.35 5.13 11.06
N LYS A 116 12.38 5.66 9.84
CA LYS A 116 11.50 6.75 9.39
C LYS A 116 10.56 6.27 8.29
N PRO A 117 9.30 6.72 8.27
CA PRO A 117 8.39 6.35 7.21
C PRO A 117 8.80 7.05 5.91
N LEU A 118 8.68 6.32 4.80
CA LEU A 118 8.88 6.86 3.46
C LEU A 118 7.66 7.73 3.11
N LEU A 119 7.90 9.03 2.91
CA LEU A 119 6.86 10.00 2.63
C LEU A 119 6.75 10.26 1.14
N LEU A 120 5.56 10.06 0.58
CA LEU A 120 5.26 10.36 -0.81
C LEU A 120 4.74 11.79 -0.94
N ARG A 121 5.06 12.41 -2.07
CA ARG A 121 4.57 13.74 -2.41
C ARG A 121 3.79 13.69 -3.71
N LYS A 122 2.72 14.47 -3.75
CA LYS A 122 1.98 14.77 -4.97
C LYS A 122 2.77 15.78 -5.82
N THR A 123 2.31 16.01 -7.04
CA THR A 123 2.87 17.00 -7.96
C THR A 123 2.86 18.42 -7.42
N ASN A 124 1.89 18.79 -6.58
CA ASN A 124 1.80 20.09 -5.92
C ASN A 124 2.71 20.21 -4.67
N GLY A 125 3.51 19.20 -4.35
CA GLY A 125 4.42 19.18 -3.21
C GLY A 125 3.78 18.72 -1.88
N GLU A 126 2.45 18.61 -1.81
CA GLU A 126 1.77 18.09 -0.62
C GLU A 126 2.09 16.62 -0.36
N TYR A 127 1.98 16.18 0.89
CA TYR A 127 2.07 14.76 1.21
C TYR A 127 0.91 13.98 0.60
N TYR A 128 1.25 12.87 -0.06
CA TYR A 128 0.31 11.80 -0.30
C TYR A 128 0.33 10.91 0.94
N LEU A 129 -0.72 10.97 1.76
CA LEU A 129 -0.84 10.15 2.98
C LEU A 129 -1.46 8.79 2.67
N ALA A 130 -0.98 7.75 3.35
CA ALA A 130 -1.58 6.42 3.28
C ALA A 130 -3.04 6.48 3.75
N ARG A 131 -3.90 5.66 3.17
CA ARG A 131 -5.31 5.56 3.52
C ARG A 131 -5.71 4.16 3.90
N ASN A 132 -6.60 4.03 4.88
CA ASN A 132 -7.24 2.75 5.13
C ASN A 132 -8.26 2.42 4.01
N ARG A 133 -8.84 1.21 4.06
CA ARG A 133 -9.85 0.76 3.08
C ARG A 133 -11.12 1.62 3.02
N LYS A 134 -11.38 2.44 4.05
CA LYS A 134 -12.50 3.38 4.11
C LYS A 134 -12.14 4.77 3.56
N GLY A 135 -10.88 5.00 3.21
CA GLY A 135 -10.39 6.26 2.67
C GLY A 135 -9.90 7.26 3.72
N TYR A 136 -9.91 6.93 5.03
CA TYR A 136 -9.38 7.83 6.07
C TYR A 136 -7.87 7.93 5.95
N LYS A 137 -7.34 9.15 6.09
CA LYS A 137 -5.91 9.39 6.02
C LYS A 137 -5.24 8.89 7.29
N LEU A 138 -4.12 8.22 7.11
CA LEU A 138 -3.25 7.74 8.17
C LEU A 138 -2.06 8.71 8.23
N ILE A 139 -1.96 9.49 9.29
CA ILE A 139 -0.85 10.42 9.51
C ILE A 139 0.24 9.66 10.27
N PRO A 140 1.48 9.57 9.76
CA PRO A 140 2.54 8.88 10.47
C PRO A 140 3.03 9.71 11.65
N TRP A 141 3.51 9.05 12.70
CA TRP A 141 3.93 9.67 13.96
C TRP A 141 4.92 10.83 13.82
N ASN A 142 5.82 10.78 12.84
CA ASN A 142 6.81 11.82 12.60
C ASN A 142 6.23 13.08 11.94
N LEU A 143 5.01 13.02 11.39
CA LEU A 143 4.31 14.16 10.80
C LEU A 143 3.20 14.68 11.71
N LEU A 144 2.91 14.05 12.85
CA LEU A 144 1.75 14.44 13.67
C LEU A 144 1.77 15.92 14.04
N ALA A 145 2.92 16.46 14.43
CA ALA A 145 3.08 17.87 14.79
C ALA A 145 2.75 18.84 13.63
N GLU A 146 2.97 18.44 12.37
CA GLU A 146 2.61 19.26 11.20
C GLU A 146 1.10 19.27 10.92
N PHE A 147 0.38 18.25 11.39
CA PHE A 147 -1.06 18.10 11.17
C PHE A 147 -1.89 18.46 12.40
N ALA A 148 -1.29 18.51 13.59
CA ALA A 148 -1.96 18.83 14.83
C ALA A 148 -2.32 20.31 14.91
N THR A 149 -3.55 20.58 15.32
CA THR A 149 -4.02 21.92 15.69
C THR A 149 -4.62 21.83 17.09
N ASP A 150 -4.67 22.95 17.82
CA ASP A 150 -5.09 22.96 19.24
C ASP A 150 -6.50 22.38 19.47
N ASN A 151 -7.34 22.36 18.44
CA ASN A 151 -8.73 21.92 18.50
C ASN A 151 -9.00 20.57 17.82
N GLU A 152 -7.97 19.89 17.31
CA GLU A 152 -8.15 18.62 16.60
C GLU A 152 -7.61 17.44 17.42
N SER A 153 -8.47 16.44 17.66
CA SER A 153 -8.07 15.19 18.30
C SER A 153 -7.72 14.12 17.27
N PHE A 154 -6.81 13.23 17.65
CA PHE A 154 -6.32 12.15 16.81
C PHE A 154 -6.55 10.81 17.50
N LEU A 155 -7.00 9.83 16.72
CA LEU A 155 -7.08 8.44 17.13
C LEU A 155 -5.78 7.73 16.76
N PHE A 156 -5.12 7.16 17.75
CA PHE A 156 -3.96 6.31 17.55
C PHE A 156 -4.36 4.92 17.03
N THR A 157 -3.62 4.41 16.05
CA THR A 157 -3.73 3.02 15.58
C THR A 157 -2.39 2.57 15.01
N LYS A 158 -2.32 1.32 14.57
CA LYS A 158 -1.19 0.78 13.83
C LYS A 158 -1.57 0.34 12.42
N ASP A 159 -0.63 0.43 11.49
CA ASP A 159 -0.77 -0.19 10.17
C ASP A 159 -0.32 -1.66 10.17
N VAL A 160 -0.32 -2.31 9.01
CA VAL A 160 -0.02 -3.76 8.88
C VAL A 160 1.47 -4.10 9.16
N LEU A 161 2.34 -3.10 9.25
CA LEU A 161 3.74 -3.24 9.62
C LEU A 161 3.99 -2.77 11.07
N GLU A 162 2.94 -2.60 11.87
CA GLU A 162 3.01 -2.12 13.25
C GLU A 162 3.52 -0.68 13.38
N ASN A 163 3.48 0.12 12.31
CA ASN A 163 3.83 1.53 12.37
C ASN A 163 2.74 2.32 13.11
N ASN A 164 3.16 3.25 13.96
CA ASN A 164 2.26 4.15 14.67
C ASN A 164 1.65 5.17 13.70
N VAL A 165 0.34 5.16 13.53
CA VAL A 165 -0.37 6.11 12.66
C VAL A 165 -1.56 6.72 13.39
N TYR A 166 -1.96 7.89 12.93
CA TYR A 166 -2.98 8.71 13.55
C TYR A 166 -4.07 9.04 12.54
N VAL A 167 -5.32 8.94 12.96
CA VAL A 167 -6.48 9.34 12.15
C VAL A 167 -7.12 10.55 12.81
N ARG A 168 -7.40 11.59 12.02
CA ARG A 168 -8.14 12.76 12.50
C ARG A 168 -9.54 12.34 12.94
N HIS A 169 -9.93 12.73 14.15
CA HIS A 169 -11.26 12.41 14.66
C HIS A 169 -12.38 13.06 13.83
N SER A 170 -12.09 14.23 13.24
CA SER A 170 -12.96 14.95 12.31
C SER A 170 -13.26 14.16 11.02
N GLU A 171 -12.39 13.24 10.61
CA GLU A 171 -12.60 12.37 9.45
C GLU A 171 -13.43 11.12 9.80
N LEU A 172 -13.70 10.85 11.09
CA LEU A 172 -14.46 9.69 11.52
C LEU A 172 -15.99 9.95 11.44
N PRO A 173 -16.81 8.92 11.14
CA PRO A 173 -18.26 9.05 11.17
C PRO A 173 -18.75 9.46 12.57
N GLN A 174 -19.74 10.35 12.65
CA GLN A 174 -20.29 10.87 13.91
C GLN A 174 -20.74 9.77 14.89
N LYS A 175 -21.18 8.60 14.41
CA LYS A 175 -21.57 7.48 15.29
C LYS A 175 -20.39 6.91 16.09
N LEU A 176 -19.17 7.03 15.58
CA LEU A 176 -17.94 6.64 16.29
C LEU A 176 -17.42 7.77 17.19
N SER A 177 -17.67 9.04 16.81
CA SER A 177 -17.23 10.19 17.60
C SER A 177 -17.95 10.30 18.96
N VAL A 178 -19.22 9.90 19.03
CA VAL A 178 -19.99 9.90 20.29
C VAL A 178 -19.44 8.89 21.30
N LEU A 179 -19.01 7.71 20.84
CA LEU A 179 -18.42 6.68 21.72
C LEU A 179 -17.07 7.14 22.29
N CYS A 180 -16.21 7.80 21.49
CA CYS A 180 -14.96 8.37 21.99
C CYS A 180 -15.20 9.50 23.01
N ASN A 181 -16.16 10.39 22.75
CA ASN A 181 -16.49 11.48 23.69
C ASN A 181 -17.07 10.95 25.01
N CYS A 182 -17.88 9.88 24.99
CA CYS A 182 -18.38 9.26 26.22
C CYS A 182 -17.24 8.65 27.06
N VAL A 183 -16.30 7.93 26.45
CA VAL A 183 -15.19 7.30 27.19
C VAL A 183 -14.24 8.35 27.78
N CYS A 184 -13.96 9.43 27.05
CA CYS A 184 -13.13 10.52 27.58
C CYS A 184 -13.79 11.24 28.77
N ASN A 185 -15.11 11.51 28.74
CA ASN A 185 -15.78 12.17 29.86
C ASN A 185 -15.88 11.26 31.10
N ILE A 186 -16.08 9.95 30.93
CA ILE A 186 -16.16 9.00 32.07
C ILE A 186 -14.82 8.87 32.79
N LEU A 187 -13.70 9.00 32.08
CA LEU A 187 -12.35 8.91 32.68
C LEU A 187 -11.93 10.14 33.49
N PHE A 188 -12.59 11.30 33.32
CA PHE A 188 -12.31 12.49 34.12
C PHE A 188 -13.05 12.50 35.48
N ASP A 189 -14.11 11.69 35.65
CA ASP A 189 -14.93 11.68 36.87
C ASP A 189 -14.70 10.46 37.79
N CYS A 190 -13.83 9.51 37.43
CA CYS A 190 -13.63 8.29 38.22
C CYS A 190 -12.14 7.94 38.42
N PRO A 191 -11.53 8.24 39.58
CA PRO A 191 -10.10 8.03 39.81
C PRO A 191 -9.69 6.57 40.08
N ILE A 192 -10.54 5.58 39.79
CA ILE A 192 -10.32 4.17 40.16
C ILE A 192 -10.62 3.25 38.98
N ALA A 193 -9.77 3.23 37.96
CA ALA A 193 -9.56 2.08 37.06
C ALA A 193 -8.49 2.39 35.98
N LEU A 194 -7.27 2.76 36.38
CA LEU A 194 -6.13 2.68 35.47
C LEU A 194 -5.59 1.26 35.51
N ASN A 195 -6.00 0.41 34.57
CA ASN A 195 -5.23 -0.72 34.03
C ASN A 195 -6.01 -1.51 32.97
N ALA A 196 -6.54 -0.84 31.94
CA ALA A 196 -6.84 -1.43 30.64
C ALA A 196 -7.62 -0.41 29.80
N LEU A 197 -6.92 0.43 29.04
CA LEU A 197 -7.37 1.08 27.80
C LEU A 197 -6.38 2.19 27.49
N GLY A 198 -5.41 1.90 26.62
CA GLY A 198 -4.60 2.95 26.00
C GLY A 198 -5.52 3.78 25.09
N CYS A 199 -6.02 4.91 25.59
CA CYS A 199 -6.78 5.85 24.78
C CYS A 199 -6.46 7.29 25.17
N CYS A 200 -6.02 8.03 24.14
CA CYS A 200 -6.20 9.47 23.94
C CYS A 200 -5.84 10.41 25.10
N LEU A 201 -4.59 10.89 25.12
CA LEU A 201 -4.28 12.27 25.54
C LEU A 201 -2.87 12.67 25.08
N LEU A 202 -2.81 13.31 23.92
CA LEU A 202 -1.78 14.30 23.60
C LEU A 202 -2.56 15.56 23.23
N LYS A 203 -2.99 16.31 24.25
CA LYS A 203 -3.26 17.74 24.08
C LYS A 203 -1.91 18.43 24.16
N GLY A 204 -1.65 19.34 23.21
CA GLY A 204 -0.36 19.99 23.00
C GLY A 204 0.29 20.50 24.28
N LEU A 205 1.58 20.17 24.41
CA LEU A 205 2.56 20.91 25.20
C LEU A 205 3.45 21.66 24.21
#